data_AF-E0RQW2-F1
#
_entry.id   AF-E0RQW2-F1
#
_cell.length_a   1.000
_cell.length_b   1.000
_cell.length_c   1.000
_cell.angle_alpha   90.00
_cell.angle_beta   90.00
_cell.angle_gamma   90.00
#
_symmetry.space_group_name_H-M   'P 1'
#
loop_
_entity.id
_entity.type
_entity.pdbx_description
1 polymer ?
#
loop_
_entity_poly.entity_id
_entity_poly.type
_entity_poly.pdbx_seq_one_letter_code
_entity_poly.pdbx_strand_id
1 'polypeptide(L)'
;MGKTPAVSTVYPPAYVRLKEHEREAFLSQLGTFSPVERELFHSLCMGWRPEIHYGQFVELQSSRMKHVRPELESLVGKLYAHGYALFVFTLEENALVQKYIVLTEQHDHRFCYYVVRNTIYEAAAERKSILPTASYFQEKGLVLPEEEIIPLEPDALLKEYLEEKIPPLHAVSISLDGKALIYLVPDGFTVLLNHCRSMVQLTMENTNVLAEFARFKGTSLAAVRSSLSSRSPLLWFDVVRSLVEYDEVMGENKRVYISPVVFLAARMLRTALENQIEDTKRKKQEEEEKKNDFTAICEQVKEQYPEPISGETLSRLFSVLERKYGERFEEVKREFLEEYSTIKDPADLPPLIFIAKKYLHRDRFYGYALARFDFVARRLAEEYVDLMEEVLRTGNRAGHTAFLSPQQFEDDIRERVSHLDPFLAELLSRPRLLAEVIIYTLKDQEGARDVQRLKRVLERFFYPNTMRYLPLSRMFDLDMEIIFERAFGRMGIFRQLWWYITGRYRTYKERFEGFTPRMVSLGAPAQEKSQLTIRSPRSATVPPPLPARKGRSAVPPSRVIRQRPMGSQIKEKRAYSPREQERVWNEFAKALRESARQNK
;
A
#
# COMPACT_ATOMS: atom_id res chain seq x y z
N MET A 1 4.57 9.18 -7.11
CA MET A 1 5.83 9.96 -7.26
C MET A 1 5.76 10.66 -8.60
N GLY A 2 5.64 11.98 -8.59
CA GLY A 2 5.44 12.78 -9.80
C GLY A 2 6.70 12.79 -10.65
N LYS A 3 6.60 12.29 -11.88
CA LYS A 3 7.58 12.63 -12.91
C LYS A 3 7.41 14.13 -13.16
N THR A 4 8.47 14.90 -12.98
CA THR A 4 8.54 16.26 -13.49
C THR A 4 8.30 16.19 -15.00
N PRO A 5 7.28 16.88 -15.55
CA PRO A 5 7.06 16.88 -16.99
C PRO A 5 8.31 17.42 -17.67
N ALA A 6 8.67 16.80 -18.81
CA ALA A 6 9.78 17.24 -19.63
C ALA A 6 9.56 18.73 -19.98
N VAL A 7 10.49 19.59 -19.57
CA VAL A 7 10.43 21.02 -19.88
C VAL A 7 10.53 21.15 -21.39
N SER A 8 9.41 21.42 -22.06
CA SER A 8 9.39 21.81 -23.46
C SER A 8 10.33 23.01 -23.60
N THR A 9 11.37 22.87 -24.42
CA THR A 9 12.33 23.94 -24.66
C THR A 9 11.63 25.06 -25.42
N VAL A 10 11.26 26.14 -24.73
CA VAL A 10 10.60 27.29 -25.34
C VAL A 10 11.64 28.17 -26.01
N TYR A 11 11.48 28.42 -27.31
CA TYR A 11 12.35 29.32 -28.07
C TYR A 11 11.77 30.73 -28.12
N PRO A 12 12.63 31.77 -28.17
CA PRO A 12 12.17 33.14 -28.39
C PRO A 12 11.59 33.30 -29.80
N PRO A 13 10.53 34.12 -29.96
CA PRO A 13 10.01 34.51 -31.27
C PRO A 13 11.09 35.15 -32.15
N ALA A 14 10.94 35.04 -33.47
CA ALA A 14 11.92 35.49 -34.46
C ALA A 14 12.25 36.98 -34.28
N TYR A 15 11.24 37.82 -34.03
CA TYR A 15 11.42 39.27 -33.86
C TYR A 15 12.24 39.64 -32.62
N VAL A 16 12.30 38.77 -31.60
CA VAL A 16 13.13 38.97 -30.41
C VAL A 16 14.62 38.84 -30.79
N ARG A 17 14.96 38.02 -31.78
CA ARG A 17 16.35 37.80 -32.23
C ARG A 17 16.83 38.86 -33.23
N LEU A 18 15.93 39.67 -33.77
CA LEU A 18 16.25 40.74 -34.72
C LEU A 18 17.13 41.82 -34.08
N LYS A 19 17.90 42.51 -34.92
CA LYS A 19 18.66 43.71 -34.52
C LYS A 19 17.71 44.88 -34.26
N GLU A 20 18.18 45.90 -33.55
CA GLU A 20 17.36 47.06 -33.15
C GLU A 20 16.65 47.74 -34.33
N HIS A 21 17.34 47.98 -35.44
CA HIS A 21 16.73 48.57 -36.65
C HIS A 21 15.66 47.68 -37.31
N GLU A 22 15.83 46.35 -37.26
CA GLU A 22 14.86 45.37 -37.78
C GLU A 22 13.63 45.28 -36.86
N ARG A 23 13.82 45.40 -35.54
CA ARG A 23 12.73 45.49 -34.56
C ARG A 23 11.89 46.76 -34.75
N GLU A 24 12.51 47.88 -35.07
CA GLU A 24 11.80 49.13 -35.41
C GLU A 24 10.98 48.99 -36.70
N ALA A 25 11.55 48.32 -37.71
CA ALA A 25 10.83 47.99 -38.93
C ALA A 25 9.62 47.08 -38.66
N PHE A 26 9.80 46.06 -37.80
CA PHE A 26 8.72 45.19 -37.34
C PHE A 26 7.59 45.98 -36.66
N LEU A 27 7.90 46.83 -35.67
CA LEU A 27 6.88 47.65 -35.01
C LEU A 27 6.18 48.58 -36.00
N SER A 28 6.91 49.18 -36.94
CA SER A 28 6.34 50.09 -37.94
C SER A 28 5.34 49.41 -38.88
N GLN A 29 5.49 48.09 -39.11
CA GLN A 29 4.52 47.30 -39.88
C GLN A 29 3.23 47.03 -39.11
N LEU A 30 3.29 46.95 -37.78
CA LEU A 30 2.13 46.67 -36.92
C LEU A 30 1.31 47.93 -36.60
N GLY A 31 1.90 49.12 -36.72
CA GLY A 31 1.16 50.38 -36.58
C GLY A 31 1.96 51.50 -35.94
N THR A 32 1.25 52.44 -35.32
CA THR A 32 1.85 53.61 -34.68
C THR A 32 2.19 53.34 -33.22
N PHE A 33 3.49 53.36 -32.91
CA PHE A 33 4.00 53.21 -31.55
C PHE A 33 4.61 54.52 -31.04
N SER A 34 4.40 54.84 -29.76
CA SER A 34 5.03 55.95 -29.07
C SER A 34 6.54 55.66 -28.89
N PRO A 35 7.39 56.69 -28.70
CA PRO A 35 8.80 56.46 -28.37
C PRO A 35 8.99 55.59 -27.12
N VAL A 36 8.10 55.74 -26.13
CA VAL A 36 8.14 54.95 -24.88
C VAL A 36 7.73 53.50 -25.13
N GLU A 37 6.70 53.26 -25.93
CA GLU A 37 6.30 51.90 -26.34
C GLU A 37 7.43 51.17 -27.10
N ARG A 38 8.15 51.88 -27.98
CA ARG A 38 9.32 51.33 -28.68
C ARG A 38 10.43 50.94 -27.70
N GLU A 39 10.79 51.82 -26.77
CA GLU A 39 11.81 51.54 -25.75
C GLU A 39 11.44 50.35 -24.85
N LEU A 40 10.15 50.26 -24.47
CA LEU A 40 9.62 49.13 -23.71
C LEU A 40 9.67 47.83 -24.52
N PHE A 41 9.35 47.86 -25.81
CA PHE A 41 9.45 46.70 -26.70
C PHE A 41 10.88 46.18 -26.82
N HIS A 42 11.85 47.07 -27.03
CA HIS A 42 13.27 46.67 -27.05
C HIS A 42 13.71 46.08 -25.72
N SER A 43 13.26 46.67 -24.61
CA SER A 43 13.54 46.14 -23.27
C SER A 43 12.96 44.73 -23.06
N LEU A 44 11.74 44.47 -23.54
CA LEU A 44 11.12 43.13 -23.50
C LEU A 44 11.90 42.13 -24.36
N CYS A 45 12.37 42.53 -25.54
CA CYS A 45 13.16 41.66 -26.42
C CYS A 45 14.55 41.36 -25.87
N MET A 46 15.25 42.36 -25.32
CA MET A 46 16.57 42.19 -24.73
C MET A 46 16.54 41.38 -23.43
N GLY A 47 15.50 41.57 -22.63
CA GLY A 47 15.26 40.84 -21.38
C GLY A 47 14.42 39.57 -21.56
N TRP A 48 14.33 39.02 -22.77
CA TRP A 48 13.37 37.97 -23.07
C TRP A 48 13.55 36.73 -22.18
N ARG A 49 12.41 36.24 -21.71
CA ARG A 49 12.21 34.94 -21.05
C ARG A 49 10.91 34.35 -21.57
N PRO A 50 10.70 33.02 -21.46
CA PRO A 50 9.44 32.38 -21.84
C PRO A 50 8.22 33.05 -21.19
N GLU A 51 8.34 33.43 -19.92
CA GLU A 51 7.39 34.24 -19.18
C GLU A 51 8.15 35.36 -18.46
N ILE A 52 7.81 36.62 -18.76
CA ILE A 52 8.44 37.80 -18.15
C ILE A 52 7.55 38.27 -17.00
N HIS A 53 8.04 38.28 -15.77
CA HIS A 53 7.23 38.68 -14.61
C HIS A 53 6.83 40.17 -14.71
N TYR A 54 5.53 40.45 -14.75
CA TYR A 54 4.98 41.79 -14.96
C TYR A 54 5.47 42.78 -13.90
N GLY A 55 5.31 42.45 -12.61
CA GLY A 55 5.71 43.32 -11.50
C GLY A 55 7.20 43.71 -11.53
N GLN A 56 8.10 42.73 -11.69
CA GLN A 56 9.54 42.95 -11.77
C GLN A 56 9.94 43.79 -12.99
N PHE A 57 9.31 43.54 -14.14
CA PHE A 57 9.57 44.32 -15.35
C PHE A 57 9.14 45.78 -15.16
N VAL A 58 7.93 46.01 -14.64
CA VAL A 58 7.41 47.36 -14.38
C VAL A 58 8.29 48.10 -13.38
N GLU A 59 8.72 47.45 -12.29
CA GLU A 59 9.60 48.06 -11.28
C GLU A 59 10.94 48.49 -11.87
N LEU A 60 11.57 47.60 -12.65
CA LEU A 60 12.85 47.88 -13.32
C LEU A 60 12.73 49.08 -14.27
N GLN A 61 11.68 49.11 -15.10
CA GLN A 61 11.49 50.17 -16.10
C GLN A 61 11.00 51.49 -15.47
N SER A 62 10.26 51.43 -14.37
CA SER A 62 9.76 52.64 -13.67
C SER A 62 10.90 53.45 -13.04
N SER A 63 12.06 52.85 -12.81
CA SER A 63 13.27 53.56 -12.41
C SER A 63 13.87 54.42 -13.52
N ARG A 64 13.54 54.15 -14.79
CA ARG A 64 14.10 54.78 -15.99
C ARG A 64 13.11 55.69 -16.70
N MET A 65 11.83 55.32 -16.71
CA MET A 65 10.76 55.98 -17.46
C MET A 65 9.57 56.31 -16.56
N LYS A 66 8.88 57.42 -16.84
CA LYS A 66 7.58 57.74 -16.22
C LYS A 66 6.45 57.07 -17.03
N HIS A 67 5.32 56.79 -16.38
CA HIS A 67 4.12 56.24 -17.05
C HIS A 67 4.32 54.87 -17.73
N VAL A 68 5.19 54.01 -17.19
CA VAL A 68 5.47 52.67 -17.76
C VAL A 68 4.22 51.80 -17.89
N ARG A 69 3.34 51.78 -16.88
CA ARG A 69 2.15 50.90 -16.87
C ARG A 69 1.19 51.16 -18.04
N PRO A 70 0.66 52.39 -18.25
CA PRO A 70 -0.26 52.65 -19.35
C PRO A 70 0.39 52.48 -20.73
N GLU A 71 1.67 52.84 -20.89
CA GLU A 71 2.39 52.64 -22.16
C GLU A 71 2.64 51.15 -22.43
N LEU A 72 2.94 50.35 -21.40
CA LEU A 72 3.10 48.90 -21.52
C LEU A 72 1.77 48.21 -21.85
N GLU A 73 0.67 48.66 -21.24
CA GLU A 73 -0.68 48.17 -21.56
C GLU A 73 -1.06 48.48 -23.00
N SER A 74 -0.77 49.70 -23.47
CA SER A 74 -0.99 50.10 -24.86
C SER A 74 -0.12 49.29 -25.84
N LEU A 75 1.18 49.13 -25.55
CA LEU A 75 2.10 48.31 -26.34
C LEU A 75 1.62 46.87 -26.47
N VAL A 76 1.36 46.20 -25.34
CA VAL A 76 0.93 44.79 -25.34
C VAL A 76 -0.45 44.64 -25.95
N GLY A 77 -1.36 45.61 -25.77
CA GLY A 77 -2.67 45.62 -26.43
C GLY A 77 -2.57 45.69 -27.96
N LYS A 78 -1.67 46.53 -28.50
CA LYS A 78 -1.40 46.57 -29.94
C LYS A 78 -0.80 45.27 -30.46
N LEU A 79 0.19 44.71 -29.75
CA LEU A 79 0.81 43.43 -30.11
C LEU A 79 -0.18 42.26 -30.01
N TYR A 80 -1.10 42.29 -29.04
CA TYR A 80 -2.17 41.30 -28.86
C TYR A 80 -3.13 41.27 -30.05
N ALA A 81 -3.53 42.43 -30.54
CA ALA A 81 -4.40 42.54 -31.72
C ALA A 81 -3.81 41.87 -32.97
N HIS A 82 -2.47 41.78 -33.02
CA HIS A 82 -1.73 41.11 -34.09
C HIS A 82 -1.22 39.71 -33.73
N GLY A 83 -1.50 39.19 -32.53
CA GLY A 83 -1.11 37.83 -32.15
C GLY A 83 0.32 37.63 -31.64
N TYR A 84 1.03 38.71 -31.26
CA TYR A 84 2.47 38.64 -30.89
C TYR A 84 2.76 38.72 -29.39
N ALA A 85 1.84 39.25 -28.59
CA ALA A 85 2.05 39.35 -27.15
C ALA A 85 0.75 39.39 -26.38
N LEU A 86 0.81 39.02 -25.11
CA LEU A 86 -0.34 39.07 -24.20
C LEU A 86 0.13 39.14 -22.73
N PHE A 87 -0.74 39.68 -21.88
CA PHE A 87 -0.60 39.55 -20.44
C PHE A 87 -1.20 38.22 -19.99
N VAL A 88 -0.51 37.50 -19.10
CA VAL A 88 -1.02 36.27 -18.49
C VAL A 88 -1.57 36.61 -17.11
N PHE A 89 -2.84 36.27 -16.90
CA PHE A 89 -3.52 36.53 -15.65
C PHE A 89 -3.50 35.32 -14.72
N THR A 90 -3.52 35.57 -13.42
CA THR A 90 -3.75 34.54 -12.41
C THR A 90 -4.80 34.99 -11.41
N LEU A 91 -5.49 34.02 -10.82
CA LEU A 91 -6.40 34.24 -9.71
C LEU A 91 -5.61 34.25 -8.40
N GLU A 92 -5.52 35.41 -7.76
CA GLU A 92 -4.96 35.57 -6.42
C GLU A 92 -6.06 36.18 -5.53
N GLU A 93 -6.44 35.50 -4.44
CA GLU A 93 -7.54 35.94 -3.54
C GLU A 93 -8.88 36.28 -4.24
N ASN A 94 -9.23 35.54 -5.31
CA ASN A 94 -10.38 35.81 -6.19
C ASN A 94 -10.32 37.11 -7.00
N ALA A 95 -9.17 37.78 -7.06
CA ALA A 95 -8.91 38.89 -7.97
C ALA A 95 -8.04 38.43 -9.15
N LEU A 96 -8.30 39.01 -10.32
CA LEU A 96 -7.49 38.79 -11.49
C LEU A 96 -6.25 39.69 -11.41
N VAL A 97 -5.05 39.10 -11.39
CA VAL A 97 -3.78 39.82 -11.31
C VAL A 97 -2.95 39.54 -12.56
N GLN A 98 -2.40 40.60 -13.17
CA GLN A 98 -1.42 40.50 -14.25
C GLN A 98 -0.10 39.98 -13.69
N LYS A 99 0.26 38.74 -14.04
CA LYS A 99 1.44 38.07 -13.47
C LYS A 99 2.61 38.04 -14.43
N TYR A 100 2.36 37.72 -15.70
CA TYR A 100 3.40 37.62 -16.70
C TYR A 100 3.06 38.39 -17.99
N ILE A 101 4.10 38.69 -18.75
CA ILE A 101 4.06 39.17 -20.12
C ILE A 101 4.66 38.05 -20.96
N VAL A 102 3.95 37.61 -21.98
CA VAL A 102 4.42 36.55 -22.89
C VAL A 102 4.53 37.11 -24.30
N LEU A 103 5.70 36.89 -24.90
CA LEU A 103 5.99 37.17 -26.30
C LEU A 103 5.92 35.86 -27.09
N THR A 104 5.15 35.86 -28.19
CA THR A 104 4.80 34.69 -29.00
C THR A 104 5.08 34.94 -30.47
N GLU A 105 5.21 33.87 -31.27
CA GLU A 105 5.05 34.04 -32.71
C GLU A 105 3.59 34.38 -33.03
N GLN A 106 3.36 34.87 -34.25
CA GLN A 106 2.03 35.29 -34.68
C GLN A 106 1.01 34.15 -34.56
N HIS A 107 0.08 34.27 -33.61
CA HIS A 107 -1.00 33.30 -33.39
C HIS A 107 -0.53 31.85 -33.15
N ASP A 108 0.68 31.65 -32.64
CA ASP A 108 1.20 30.30 -32.35
C ASP A 108 0.42 29.56 -31.24
N HIS A 109 0.71 28.27 -31.05
CA HIS A 109 0.12 27.44 -30.00
C HIS A 109 0.22 28.07 -28.61
N ARG A 110 1.30 28.80 -28.30
CA ARG A 110 1.46 29.48 -26.99
C ARG A 110 0.51 30.66 -26.87
N PHE A 111 0.35 31.45 -27.93
CA PHE A 111 -0.63 32.52 -28.00
C PHE A 111 -2.03 31.97 -27.79
N CYS A 112 -2.40 30.93 -28.55
CA CYS A 112 -3.70 30.26 -28.44
C CYS A 112 -3.94 29.72 -27.03
N TYR A 113 -2.95 29.04 -26.44
CA TYR A 113 -2.99 28.55 -25.07
C TYR A 113 -3.31 29.66 -24.07
N TYR A 114 -2.51 30.74 -24.05
CA TYR A 114 -2.71 31.77 -23.03
C TYR A 114 -3.97 32.61 -23.25
N VAL A 115 -4.40 32.82 -24.50
CA VAL A 115 -5.69 33.47 -24.80
C VAL A 115 -6.85 32.68 -24.21
N VAL A 116 -6.89 31.36 -24.46
CA VAL A 116 -7.93 30.47 -23.93
C VAL A 116 -7.88 30.44 -22.41
N ARG A 117 -6.67 30.28 -21.85
CA ARG A 117 -6.43 30.31 -20.41
C ARG A 117 -6.94 31.60 -19.77
N ASN A 118 -6.54 32.77 -20.27
CA ASN A 118 -6.98 34.06 -19.73
C ASN A 118 -8.50 34.19 -19.79
N THR A 119 -9.13 33.78 -20.89
CA THR A 119 -10.59 33.80 -21.04
C THR A 119 -11.28 32.97 -19.95
N ILE A 120 -10.76 31.77 -19.65
CA ILE A 120 -11.30 30.92 -18.58
C ILE A 120 -11.17 31.59 -17.21
N TYR A 121 -10.00 32.15 -16.91
CA TYR A 121 -9.73 32.77 -15.62
C TYR A 121 -10.52 34.08 -15.41
N GLU A 122 -10.64 34.90 -16.45
CA GLU A 122 -11.49 36.11 -16.45
C GLU A 122 -12.96 35.75 -16.23
N ALA A 123 -13.47 34.77 -16.98
CA ALA A 123 -14.85 34.31 -16.85
C ALA A 123 -15.16 33.83 -15.42
N ALA A 124 -14.23 33.08 -14.82
CA ALA A 124 -14.35 32.59 -13.46
C ALA A 124 -14.25 33.71 -12.40
N ALA A 125 -13.31 34.65 -12.55
CA ALA A 125 -13.10 35.76 -11.63
C ALA A 125 -14.32 36.69 -11.57
N GLU A 126 -14.81 37.08 -12.73
CA GLU A 126 -15.87 38.08 -12.88
C GLU A 126 -17.28 37.46 -12.87
N ARG A 127 -17.37 36.13 -12.75
CA ARG A 127 -18.61 35.34 -12.82
C ARG A 127 -19.43 35.66 -14.08
N LYS A 128 -18.75 35.95 -15.19
CA LYS A 128 -19.40 36.25 -16.47
C LYS A 128 -19.98 34.98 -17.07
N SER A 129 -21.17 35.09 -17.68
CA SER A 129 -21.77 33.98 -18.45
C SER A 129 -21.11 33.83 -19.82
N ILE A 130 -19.81 33.52 -19.83
CA ILE A 130 -18.97 33.39 -21.02
C ILE A 130 -18.27 32.03 -20.98
N LEU A 131 -18.12 31.43 -22.15
CA LEU A 131 -17.32 30.23 -22.39
C LEU A 131 -16.34 30.48 -23.55
N PRO A 132 -15.13 29.89 -23.52
CA PRO A 132 -14.12 30.01 -24.58
C PRO A 132 -14.54 29.25 -25.85
N THR A 133 -15.54 29.76 -26.55
CA THR A 133 -16.09 29.18 -27.77
C THR A 133 -15.49 29.84 -29.01
N ALA A 134 -15.52 29.15 -30.15
CA ALA A 134 -15.14 29.76 -31.44
C ALA A 134 -15.92 31.05 -31.73
N SER A 135 -17.23 31.07 -31.48
CA SER A 135 -18.05 32.27 -31.64
C SER A 135 -17.62 33.41 -30.72
N TYR A 136 -17.29 33.12 -29.45
CA TYR A 136 -16.83 34.15 -28.51
C TYR A 136 -15.53 34.83 -28.99
N PHE A 137 -14.56 34.06 -29.47
CA PHE A 137 -13.32 34.63 -30.00
C PHE A 137 -13.56 35.44 -31.27
N GLN A 138 -14.41 34.94 -32.17
CA GLN A 138 -14.80 35.65 -33.40
C GLN A 138 -15.49 36.99 -33.10
N GLU A 139 -16.40 37.04 -32.12
CA GLU A 139 -17.05 38.28 -31.66
C GLU A 139 -16.04 39.29 -31.10
N LYS A 140 -14.91 38.81 -30.57
CA LYS A 140 -13.78 39.64 -30.10
C LYS A 140 -12.80 40.04 -31.20
N GLY A 141 -13.08 39.67 -32.45
CA GLY A 141 -12.20 39.94 -33.60
C GLY A 141 -10.97 39.04 -33.64
N LEU A 142 -10.99 37.91 -32.92
CA LEU A 142 -9.88 36.96 -32.86
C LEU A 142 -10.29 35.62 -33.49
N VAL A 143 -9.48 35.14 -34.44
CA VAL A 143 -9.63 33.80 -35.02
C VAL A 143 -8.43 32.98 -34.60
N LEU A 144 -8.66 31.91 -33.85
CA LEU A 144 -7.59 31.00 -33.43
C LEU A 144 -7.29 30.01 -34.58
N PRO A 145 -6.05 29.87 -35.03
CA PRO A 145 -5.69 28.92 -36.09
C PRO A 145 -5.96 27.47 -35.66
N GLU A 146 -6.73 26.73 -36.46
CA GLU A 146 -7.04 25.32 -36.17
C GLU A 146 -5.78 24.44 -36.14
N GLU A 147 -4.75 24.78 -36.93
CA GLU A 147 -3.48 24.06 -37.00
C GLU A 147 -2.69 24.09 -35.67
N GLU A 148 -2.89 25.13 -34.85
CA GLU A 148 -2.20 25.35 -33.58
C GLU A 148 -3.00 24.80 -32.38
N ILE A 149 -4.16 24.16 -32.64
CA ILE A 149 -5.08 23.65 -31.61
C ILE A 149 -5.28 22.15 -31.82
N ILE A 150 -5.15 21.38 -30.75
CA ILE A 150 -5.29 19.93 -30.81
C ILE A 150 -6.79 19.58 -30.77
N PRO A 151 -7.35 18.90 -31.78
CA PRO A 151 -8.72 18.42 -31.72
C PRO A 151 -8.81 17.21 -30.80
N LEU A 152 -9.84 17.18 -29.95
CA LEU A 152 -10.03 16.10 -28.99
C LEU A 152 -11.50 15.67 -28.95
N GLU A 153 -11.70 14.36 -28.98
CA GLU A 153 -13.03 13.75 -28.89
C GLU A 153 -13.61 13.90 -27.47
N PRO A 154 -14.92 14.17 -27.32
CA PRO A 154 -15.57 14.33 -26.01
C PRO A 154 -15.26 13.22 -25.01
N ASP A 155 -15.21 11.97 -25.48
CA ASP A 155 -14.99 10.76 -24.66
C ASP A 155 -13.54 10.63 -24.16
N ALA A 156 -12.59 11.28 -24.84
CA ALA A 156 -11.17 11.26 -24.49
C ALA A 156 -10.79 12.35 -23.46
N LEU A 157 -11.70 13.29 -23.17
CA LEU A 157 -11.43 14.55 -22.46
C LEU A 157 -10.77 14.35 -21.10
N LEU A 158 -11.31 13.49 -20.25
CA LEU A 158 -10.72 13.27 -18.92
C LEU A 158 -9.49 12.38 -18.99
N LYS A 159 -9.48 11.38 -19.89
CA LYS A 159 -8.39 10.42 -19.97
C LYS A 159 -7.11 11.09 -20.44
N GLU A 160 -7.14 11.82 -21.54
CA GLU A 160 -5.95 12.48 -22.08
C GLU A 160 -5.45 13.62 -21.20
N TYR A 161 -6.37 14.28 -20.51
CA TYR A 161 -6.06 15.30 -19.52
C TYR A 161 -5.39 14.71 -18.27
N LEU A 162 -5.92 13.61 -17.71
CA LEU A 162 -5.35 12.94 -16.54
C LEU A 162 -4.06 12.18 -16.85
N GLU A 163 -3.90 11.69 -18.07
CA GLU A 163 -2.70 10.98 -18.53
C GLU A 163 -1.60 11.94 -19.05
N GLU A 164 -1.77 13.25 -18.92
CA GLU A 164 -0.81 14.30 -19.36
C GLU A 164 -0.36 14.12 -20.82
N LYS A 165 -1.26 13.64 -21.68
CA LYS A 165 -0.95 13.38 -23.10
C LYS A 165 -0.94 14.64 -23.95
N ILE A 166 -1.59 15.69 -23.47
CA ILE A 166 -1.61 16.99 -24.14
C ILE A 166 -0.24 17.66 -23.95
N PRO A 167 0.47 18.02 -25.03
CA PRO A 167 1.72 18.75 -24.93
C PRO A 167 1.57 20.03 -24.10
N PRO A 168 2.59 20.40 -23.30
CA PRO A 168 2.52 21.63 -22.52
C PRO A 168 2.33 22.85 -23.43
N LEU A 169 1.61 23.86 -22.93
CA LEU A 169 1.33 25.12 -23.64
C LEU A 169 0.57 24.95 -24.96
N HIS A 170 -0.22 23.88 -25.12
CA HIS A 170 -1.13 23.71 -26.26
C HIS A 170 -2.59 23.81 -25.81
N ALA A 171 -3.39 24.51 -26.62
CA ALA A 171 -4.84 24.53 -26.47
C ALA A 171 -5.46 23.30 -27.14
N VAL A 172 -6.61 22.88 -26.62
CA VAL A 172 -7.40 21.76 -27.13
C VAL A 172 -8.76 22.28 -27.55
N SER A 173 -9.34 21.71 -28.60
CA SER A 173 -10.72 21.98 -29.01
C SER A 173 -11.59 20.73 -28.85
N ILE A 174 -12.82 20.92 -28.35
CA ILE A 174 -13.80 19.86 -28.16
C ILE A 174 -15.12 20.27 -28.81
N SER A 175 -15.64 19.40 -29.67
CA SER A 175 -16.96 19.55 -30.28
C SER A 175 -18.02 18.94 -29.37
N LEU A 176 -18.89 19.77 -28.79
CA LEU A 176 -19.98 19.29 -27.95
C LEU A 176 -21.23 19.01 -28.81
N ASP A 177 -21.51 17.73 -29.06
CA ASP A 177 -22.67 17.23 -29.82
C ASP A 177 -22.85 17.90 -31.19
N GLY A 178 -21.75 18.33 -31.83
CA GLY A 178 -21.77 19.06 -33.10
C GLY A 178 -22.37 20.47 -33.04
N LYS A 179 -22.67 21.00 -31.86
CA LYS A 179 -23.32 22.32 -31.68
C LYS A 179 -22.35 23.47 -31.46
N ALA A 180 -21.24 23.21 -30.76
CA ALA A 180 -20.25 24.24 -30.45
C ALA A 180 -18.86 23.65 -30.24
N LEU A 181 -17.85 24.38 -30.71
CA LEU A 181 -16.45 24.12 -30.45
C LEU A 181 -16.02 24.91 -29.21
N ILE A 182 -15.62 24.21 -28.14
CA ILE A 182 -15.09 24.80 -26.92
C ILE A 182 -13.58 24.59 -26.87
N TYR A 183 -12.85 25.65 -26.56
CA TYR A 183 -11.41 25.62 -26.37
C TYR A 183 -11.05 25.45 -24.89
N LEU A 184 -10.03 24.65 -24.63
CA LEU A 184 -9.58 24.26 -23.30
C LEU A 184 -8.07 24.31 -23.21
N VAL A 185 -7.58 24.43 -21.98
CA VAL A 185 -6.16 24.27 -21.66
C VAL A 185 -5.99 23.36 -20.46
N PRO A 186 -4.89 22.59 -20.39
CA PRO A 186 -4.56 21.73 -19.26
C PRO A 186 -4.72 22.43 -17.90
N ASP A 187 -4.10 23.56 -17.63
CA ASP A 187 -4.19 24.19 -16.30
C ASP A 187 -5.57 24.81 -15.98
N GLY A 188 -6.33 25.22 -16.98
CA GLY A 188 -7.62 25.89 -16.84
C GLY A 188 -8.85 24.97 -16.75
N PHE A 189 -8.71 23.67 -17.03
CA PHE A 189 -9.86 22.76 -17.12
C PHE A 189 -10.67 22.66 -15.81
N THR A 190 -10.01 22.51 -14.67
CA THR A 190 -10.70 22.45 -13.36
C THR A 190 -11.40 23.76 -13.02
N VAL A 191 -10.79 24.89 -13.37
CA VAL A 191 -11.37 26.24 -13.22
C VAL A 191 -12.61 26.36 -14.09
N LEU A 192 -12.55 25.91 -15.34
CA LEU A 192 -13.68 25.93 -16.26
C LEU A 192 -14.84 25.06 -15.77
N LEU A 193 -14.58 23.83 -15.30
CA LEU A 193 -15.64 22.97 -14.78
C LEU A 193 -16.34 23.61 -13.56
N ASN A 194 -15.58 24.23 -12.67
CA ASN A 194 -16.15 24.96 -11.53
C ASN A 194 -16.94 26.20 -11.96
N HIS A 195 -16.47 26.91 -12.98
CA HIS A 195 -17.20 28.02 -13.58
C HIS A 195 -18.52 27.55 -14.21
N CYS A 196 -18.50 26.45 -14.97
CA CYS A 196 -19.70 25.83 -15.53
C CYS A 196 -20.71 25.44 -14.46
N ARG A 197 -20.25 24.82 -13.35
CA ARG A 197 -21.12 24.49 -12.21
C ARG A 197 -21.74 25.74 -11.60
N SER A 198 -20.96 26.79 -11.44
CA SER A 198 -21.41 28.07 -10.89
C SER A 198 -22.45 28.73 -11.81
N MET A 199 -22.26 28.71 -13.12
CA MET A 199 -23.23 29.24 -14.08
C MET A 199 -24.58 28.50 -14.01
N VAL A 200 -24.55 27.17 -13.94
CA VAL A 200 -25.77 26.35 -13.79
C VAL A 200 -26.45 26.65 -12.45
N GLN A 201 -25.68 26.73 -11.35
CA GLN A 201 -26.23 27.05 -10.03
C GLN A 201 -26.89 28.43 -9.99
N LEU A 202 -26.19 29.47 -10.43
CA LEU A 202 -26.71 30.85 -10.46
C LEU A 202 -27.98 30.95 -11.31
N THR A 203 -28.03 30.24 -12.45
CA THR A 203 -29.23 30.20 -13.29
C THR A 203 -30.41 29.52 -12.57
N MET A 204 -30.13 28.48 -11.79
CA MET A 204 -31.12 27.74 -11.00
C MET A 204 -31.51 28.41 -9.67
N GLU A 205 -30.88 29.53 -9.29
CA GLU A 205 -31.34 30.38 -8.19
C GLU A 205 -32.63 31.13 -8.56
N ASN A 206 -32.85 31.40 -9.85
CA ASN A 206 -34.09 31.97 -10.33
C ASN A 206 -35.25 30.99 -10.09
N THR A 207 -36.21 31.41 -9.26
CA THR A 207 -37.32 30.54 -8.83
C THR A 207 -38.20 30.10 -10.01
N ASN A 208 -38.33 30.93 -11.05
CA ASN A 208 -39.11 30.59 -12.25
C ASN A 208 -38.41 29.49 -13.07
N VAL A 209 -37.10 29.64 -13.29
CA VAL A 209 -36.27 28.64 -13.98
C VAL A 209 -36.29 27.32 -13.22
N LEU A 210 -36.06 27.38 -11.91
CA LEU A 210 -36.04 26.20 -11.04
C LEU A 210 -37.40 25.47 -11.05
N ALA A 211 -38.51 26.23 -11.04
CA ALA A 211 -39.84 25.65 -11.07
C ALA A 211 -40.20 25.00 -12.41
N GLU A 212 -39.82 25.62 -13.52
CA GLU A 212 -39.99 25.03 -14.85
C GLU A 212 -39.16 23.76 -14.99
N PHE A 213 -37.89 23.81 -14.58
CA PHE A 213 -36.99 22.66 -14.65
C PHE A 213 -37.43 21.50 -13.74
N ALA A 214 -37.86 21.80 -12.51
CA ALA A 214 -38.40 20.78 -11.59
C ALA A 214 -39.69 20.14 -12.14
N ARG A 215 -40.55 20.93 -12.79
CA ARG A 215 -41.75 20.42 -13.49
C ARG A 215 -41.38 19.51 -14.65
N PHE A 216 -40.38 19.88 -15.46
CA PHE A 216 -39.88 19.05 -16.55
C PHE A 216 -39.34 17.70 -16.04
N LYS A 217 -38.53 17.75 -14.98
CA LYS A 217 -37.95 16.55 -14.35
C LYS A 217 -38.97 15.71 -13.57
N GLY A 218 -40.18 16.24 -13.30
CA GLY A 218 -41.18 15.57 -12.46
C GLY A 218 -40.75 15.44 -11.00
N THR A 219 -39.99 16.40 -10.47
CA THR A 219 -39.46 16.36 -9.09
C THR A 219 -39.77 17.64 -8.32
N SER A 220 -39.52 17.65 -7.00
CA SER A 220 -39.72 18.85 -6.17
C SER A 220 -38.56 19.84 -6.30
N LEU A 221 -38.84 21.14 -6.07
CA LEU A 221 -37.82 22.20 -6.06
C LEU A 221 -36.69 21.89 -5.05
N ALA A 222 -37.05 21.31 -3.90
CA ALA A 222 -36.10 20.94 -2.86
C ALA A 222 -35.15 19.81 -3.31
N ALA A 223 -35.65 18.83 -4.07
CA ALA A 223 -34.83 17.74 -4.60
C ALA A 223 -33.82 18.24 -5.64
N VAL A 224 -34.22 19.18 -6.51
CA VAL A 224 -33.31 19.81 -7.47
C VAL A 224 -32.23 20.62 -6.76
N ARG A 225 -32.61 21.45 -5.77
CA ARG A 225 -31.65 22.21 -4.95
C ARG A 225 -30.67 21.30 -4.21
N SER A 226 -31.16 20.22 -3.59
CA SER A 226 -30.31 19.24 -2.90
C SER A 226 -29.30 18.59 -3.85
N SER A 227 -29.71 18.29 -5.09
CA SER A 227 -28.82 17.74 -6.11
C SER A 227 -27.74 18.73 -6.54
N LEU A 228 -28.11 20.00 -6.77
CA LEU A 228 -27.19 21.10 -7.12
C LEU A 228 -26.22 21.48 -6.00
N SER A 229 -26.57 21.23 -4.74
CA SER A 229 -25.69 21.44 -3.58
C SER A 229 -24.85 20.21 -3.22
N SER A 230 -25.09 19.06 -3.86
CA SER A 230 -24.37 17.82 -3.56
C SER A 230 -22.94 17.83 -4.11
N ARG A 231 -22.05 17.08 -3.46
CA ARG A 231 -20.71 16.75 -3.99
C ARG A 231 -20.72 15.49 -4.87
N SER A 232 -21.86 14.78 -4.96
CA SER A 232 -21.96 13.53 -5.71
C SER A 232 -21.93 13.77 -7.22
N PRO A 233 -20.96 13.20 -7.97
CA PRO A 233 -20.91 13.29 -9.43
C PRO A 233 -22.17 12.74 -10.11
N LEU A 234 -22.78 11.69 -9.53
CA LEU A 234 -23.98 11.06 -10.08
C LEU A 234 -25.21 11.97 -10.01
N LEU A 235 -25.39 12.69 -8.90
CA LEU A 235 -26.51 13.63 -8.76
C LEU A 235 -26.34 14.81 -9.71
N TRP A 236 -25.10 15.31 -9.85
CA TRP A 236 -24.79 16.34 -10.82
C TRP A 236 -24.99 15.90 -12.26
N PHE A 237 -24.57 14.67 -12.60
CA PHE A 237 -24.75 14.10 -13.92
C PHE A 237 -26.23 14.03 -14.29
N ASP A 238 -27.08 13.56 -13.36
CA ASP A 238 -28.53 13.49 -13.57
C ASP A 238 -29.17 14.87 -13.80
N VAL A 239 -28.79 15.89 -13.01
CA VAL A 239 -29.28 17.27 -13.21
C VAL A 239 -28.85 17.82 -14.57
N VAL A 240 -27.57 17.70 -14.89
CA VAL A 240 -27.00 18.28 -16.10
C VAL A 240 -27.51 17.56 -17.35
N ARG A 241 -27.64 16.24 -17.31
CA ARG A 241 -28.29 15.44 -18.36
C ARG A 241 -29.72 15.91 -18.60
N SER A 242 -30.52 16.03 -17.54
CA SER A 242 -31.91 16.52 -17.63
C SER A 242 -31.98 17.94 -18.19
N LEU A 243 -30.98 18.79 -17.93
CA LEU A 243 -30.92 20.16 -18.45
C LEU A 243 -30.59 20.21 -19.94
N VAL A 244 -29.73 19.30 -20.42
CA VAL A 244 -29.47 19.14 -21.86
C VAL A 244 -30.68 18.53 -22.57
N GLU A 245 -31.35 17.55 -21.97
CA GLU A 245 -32.61 17.00 -22.49
C GLU A 245 -33.69 18.07 -22.57
N TYR A 246 -33.81 18.93 -21.56
CA TYR A 246 -34.73 20.06 -21.55
C TYR A 246 -34.46 21.03 -22.72
N ASP A 247 -33.19 21.32 -23.02
CA ASP A 247 -32.79 22.14 -24.16
C ASP A 247 -33.25 21.54 -25.49
N GLU A 248 -33.09 20.22 -25.65
CA GLU A 248 -33.41 19.49 -26.87
C GLU A 248 -34.91 19.30 -27.09
N VAL A 249 -35.65 19.00 -26.02
CA VAL A 249 -37.10 18.76 -26.08
C VAL A 249 -37.88 20.07 -26.23
N MET A 250 -37.52 21.10 -25.47
CA MET A 250 -38.28 22.35 -25.49
C MET A 250 -37.88 23.26 -26.65
N GLY A 251 -36.63 23.23 -27.11
CA GLY A 251 -36.16 24.08 -28.21
C GLY A 251 -36.49 25.56 -27.97
N GLU A 252 -37.29 26.15 -28.86
CA GLU A 252 -37.78 27.53 -28.75
C GLU A 252 -39.05 27.69 -27.88
N ASN A 253 -39.74 26.59 -27.53
CA ASN A 253 -40.98 26.60 -26.74
C ASN A 253 -40.76 26.73 -25.22
N LYS A 254 -39.59 27.23 -24.80
CA LYS A 254 -39.22 27.40 -23.38
C LYS A 254 -40.07 28.51 -22.75
N ARG A 255 -40.70 28.26 -21.60
CA ARG A 255 -41.55 29.27 -20.93
C ARG A 255 -40.72 30.30 -20.17
N VAL A 256 -39.53 29.91 -19.75
CA VAL A 256 -38.54 30.80 -19.13
C VAL A 256 -37.29 30.84 -20.00
N TYR A 257 -36.77 32.04 -20.20
CA TYR A 257 -35.52 32.24 -20.90
C TYR A 257 -34.33 31.73 -20.07
N ILE A 258 -33.53 30.85 -20.68
CA ILE A 258 -32.26 30.38 -20.16
C ILE A 258 -31.21 30.67 -21.24
N SER A 259 -30.10 31.31 -20.86
CA SER A 259 -29.04 31.67 -21.80
C SER A 259 -28.47 30.42 -22.51
N PRO A 260 -28.26 30.46 -23.85
CA PRO A 260 -27.62 29.37 -24.60
C PRO A 260 -26.28 28.91 -24.00
N VAL A 261 -25.51 29.83 -23.43
CA VAL A 261 -24.21 29.55 -22.79
C VAL A 261 -24.37 28.60 -21.59
N VAL A 262 -25.49 28.66 -20.86
CA VAL A 262 -25.77 27.77 -19.73
C VAL A 262 -26.00 26.34 -20.21
N PHE A 263 -26.64 26.15 -21.37
CA PHE A 263 -26.81 24.83 -21.96
C PHE A 263 -25.49 24.27 -22.49
N LEU A 264 -24.61 25.11 -23.04
CA LEU A 264 -23.24 24.70 -23.38
C LEU A 264 -22.43 24.30 -22.15
N ALA A 265 -22.55 25.05 -21.04
CA ALA A 265 -21.94 24.71 -19.77
C ALA A 265 -22.45 23.36 -19.23
N ALA A 266 -23.75 23.11 -19.39
CA ALA A 266 -24.34 21.82 -19.05
C ALA A 266 -23.77 20.68 -19.92
N ARG A 267 -23.70 20.83 -21.25
CA ARG A 267 -23.08 19.82 -22.14
C ARG A 267 -21.63 19.51 -21.76
N MET A 268 -20.85 20.53 -21.44
CA MET A 268 -19.47 20.38 -20.96
C MET A 268 -19.40 19.58 -19.66
N LEU A 269 -20.24 19.91 -18.68
CA LEU A 269 -20.31 19.19 -17.42
C LEU A 269 -20.79 17.74 -17.60
N ARG A 270 -21.75 17.49 -18.50
CA ARG A 270 -22.26 16.15 -18.80
C ARG A 270 -21.12 15.27 -19.27
N THR A 271 -20.41 15.72 -20.31
CA THR A 271 -19.28 15.02 -20.92
C THR A 271 -18.19 14.71 -19.88
N ALA A 272 -17.81 15.71 -19.07
CA ALA A 272 -16.80 15.51 -18.04
C ALA A 272 -17.26 14.52 -16.96
N LEU A 273 -18.52 14.60 -16.50
CA LEU A 273 -19.03 13.70 -15.46
C LEU A 273 -19.24 12.27 -15.97
N GLU A 274 -19.66 12.11 -17.23
CA GLU A 274 -19.82 10.82 -17.90
C GLU A 274 -18.51 10.06 -17.95
N ASN A 275 -17.47 10.70 -18.49
CA ASN A 275 -16.11 10.15 -18.53
C ASN A 275 -15.60 9.78 -17.12
N GLN A 276 -15.92 10.60 -16.10
CA GLN A 276 -15.50 10.33 -14.73
C GLN A 276 -16.17 9.07 -14.17
N ILE A 277 -17.48 8.93 -14.43
CA ILE A 277 -18.27 7.77 -13.99
C ILE A 277 -17.78 6.52 -14.72
N GLU A 278 -17.54 6.60 -16.02
CA GLU A 278 -17.06 5.49 -16.84
C GLU A 278 -15.65 5.03 -16.43
N ASP A 279 -14.70 5.94 -16.26
CA ASP A 279 -13.37 5.61 -15.76
C ASP A 279 -13.41 4.95 -14.38
N THR A 280 -14.31 5.41 -13.50
CA THR A 280 -14.49 4.81 -12.17
C THR A 280 -15.07 3.39 -12.27
N LYS A 281 -16.02 3.17 -13.19
CA LYS A 281 -16.58 1.84 -13.46
C LYS A 281 -15.52 0.92 -14.05
N ARG A 282 -14.77 1.37 -15.05
CA ARG A 282 -13.69 0.60 -15.69
C ARG A 282 -12.64 0.19 -14.68
N LYS A 283 -12.17 1.11 -13.83
CA LYS A 283 -11.21 0.78 -12.74
C LYS A 283 -11.74 -0.28 -11.78
N LYS A 284 -13.02 -0.17 -11.38
CA LYS A 284 -13.65 -1.18 -10.52
C LYS A 284 -13.74 -2.54 -11.22
N GLN A 285 -14.13 -2.57 -12.49
CA GLN A 285 -14.18 -3.80 -13.27
C GLN A 285 -12.80 -4.42 -13.44
N GLU A 286 -11.77 -3.62 -13.76
CA GLU A 286 -10.39 -4.09 -13.83
C GLU A 286 -9.91 -4.68 -12.48
N GLU A 287 -10.25 -4.04 -11.35
CA GLU A 287 -9.93 -4.55 -10.01
C GLU A 287 -10.68 -5.85 -9.68
N GLU A 288 -11.97 -5.96 -10.04
CA GLU A 288 -12.78 -7.16 -9.86
C GLU A 288 -12.26 -8.32 -10.74
N GLU A 289 -11.93 -8.05 -12.00
CA GLU A 289 -11.33 -9.04 -12.90
C GLU A 289 -9.99 -9.53 -12.38
N LYS A 290 -9.12 -8.63 -11.89
CA LYS A 290 -7.85 -9.01 -11.28
C LYS A 290 -8.06 -9.92 -10.06
N LYS A 291 -9.01 -9.58 -9.18
CA LYS A 291 -9.35 -10.41 -8.01
C LYS A 291 -9.87 -11.79 -8.42
N ASN A 292 -10.69 -11.85 -9.48
CA ASN A 292 -11.18 -13.12 -10.01
C ASN A 292 -10.04 -13.97 -10.57
N ASP A 293 -9.12 -13.37 -11.34
CA ASP A 293 -7.93 -14.06 -11.87
C ASP A 293 -7.04 -14.60 -10.73
N PHE A 294 -6.81 -13.80 -9.68
CA PHE A 294 -6.02 -14.20 -8.52
C PHE A 294 -6.68 -15.33 -7.72
N THR A 295 -8.01 -15.27 -7.56
CA THR A 295 -8.78 -16.32 -6.90
C THR A 295 -8.75 -17.61 -7.70
N ALA A 296 -8.89 -17.53 -9.03
CA ALA A 296 -8.81 -18.69 -9.92
C ALA A 296 -7.44 -19.39 -9.85
N ILE A 297 -6.34 -18.64 -9.76
CA ILE A 297 -5.01 -19.24 -9.53
C ILE A 297 -4.97 -19.99 -8.21
N CYS A 298 -5.47 -19.39 -7.12
CA CYS A 298 -5.49 -20.04 -5.81
C CYS A 298 -6.33 -21.32 -5.82
N GLU A 299 -7.50 -21.30 -6.46
CA GLU A 299 -8.36 -22.47 -6.64
C GLU A 299 -7.69 -23.55 -7.48
N GLN A 300 -7.02 -23.17 -8.57
CA GLN A 300 -6.26 -24.10 -9.38
C GLN A 300 -5.15 -24.79 -8.58
N VAL A 301 -4.44 -24.03 -7.73
CA VAL A 301 -3.44 -24.60 -6.81
C VAL A 301 -4.09 -25.58 -5.84
N LYS A 302 -5.25 -25.24 -5.26
CA LYS A 302 -5.98 -26.09 -4.30
C LYS A 302 -6.46 -27.41 -4.90
N GLU A 303 -6.92 -27.40 -6.15
CA GLU A 303 -7.49 -28.56 -6.83
C GLU A 303 -6.43 -29.46 -7.47
N GLN A 304 -5.47 -28.88 -8.18
CA GLN A 304 -4.50 -29.64 -8.98
C GLN A 304 -3.29 -30.10 -8.16
N TYR A 305 -2.96 -29.42 -7.06
CA TYR A 305 -1.73 -29.65 -6.31
C TYR A 305 -1.99 -29.91 -4.82
N PRO A 306 -2.13 -31.19 -4.40
CA PRO A 306 -2.23 -31.54 -2.99
C PRO A 306 -0.90 -31.36 -2.21
N GLU A 307 0.23 -31.29 -2.93
CA GLU A 307 1.58 -31.12 -2.37
C GLU A 307 2.14 -29.71 -2.63
N PRO A 308 3.12 -29.23 -1.84
CA PRO A 308 3.73 -27.91 -2.04
C PRO A 308 4.41 -27.76 -3.41
N ILE A 309 4.07 -26.69 -4.12
CA ILE A 309 4.59 -26.37 -5.46
C ILE A 309 5.79 -25.42 -5.41
N SER A 310 6.69 -25.51 -6.38
CA SER A 310 7.81 -24.57 -6.52
C SER A 310 7.36 -23.22 -7.08
N GLY A 311 8.20 -22.19 -6.91
CA GLY A 311 7.97 -20.88 -7.54
C GLY A 311 7.97 -20.93 -9.08
N GLU A 312 8.65 -21.91 -9.68
CA GLU A 312 8.62 -22.15 -11.14
C GLU A 312 7.26 -22.68 -11.58
N THR A 313 6.70 -23.67 -10.87
CA THR A 313 5.35 -24.20 -11.15
C THR A 313 4.31 -23.12 -10.98
N LEU A 314 4.39 -22.32 -9.90
CA LEU A 314 3.51 -21.18 -9.70
C LEU A 314 3.65 -20.17 -10.85
N SER A 315 4.88 -19.86 -11.29
CA SER A 315 5.12 -18.95 -12.42
C SER A 315 4.53 -19.48 -13.75
N ARG A 316 4.46 -20.80 -13.95
CA ARG A 316 3.79 -21.38 -15.12
C ARG A 316 2.28 -21.16 -15.08
N LEU A 317 1.65 -21.20 -13.91
CA LEU A 317 0.22 -20.86 -13.78
C LEU A 317 -0.04 -19.40 -14.17
N PHE A 318 0.90 -18.50 -13.87
CA PHE A 318 0.85 -17.11 -14.32
C PHE A 318 1.03 -16.91 -15.83
N SER A 319 1.66 -17.84 -16.56
CA SER A 319 1.89 -17.67 -18.01
C SER A 319 0.60 -17.49 -18.83
N VAL A 320 -0.53 -18.00 -18.33
CA VAL A 320 -1.86 -17.77 -18.95
C VAL A 320 -2.26 -16.30 -18.86
N LEU A 321 -1.87 -15.61 -17.79
CA LEU A 321 -2.15 -14.19 -17.56
C LEU A 321 -1.15 -13.25 -18.26
N GLU A 322 0.00 -13.75 -18.70
CA GLU A 322 0.99 -12.98 -19.44
C GLU A 322 0.40 -12.40 -20.74
N ARG A 323 -0.43 -13.18 -21.44
CA ARG A 323 -1.17 -12.71 -22.63
C ARG A 323 -2.21 -11.63 -22.31
N LYS A 324 -2.80 -11.65 -21.11
CA LYS A 324 -3.86 -10.72 -20.69
C LYS A 324 -3.30 -9.37 -20.24
N TYR A 325 -2.18 -9.38 -19.51
CA TYR A 325 -1.62 -8.18 -18.88
C TYR A 325 -0.39 -7.59 -19.59
N GLY A 326 0.22 -8.31 -20.53
CA GLY A 326 1.31 -7.81 -21.38
C GLY A 326 2.46 -7.20 -20.56
N GLU A 327 2.78 -5.92 -20.82
CA GLU A 327 3.86 -5.19 -20.14
C GLU A 327 3.66 -5.03 -18.62
N ARG A 328 2.41 -5.06 -18.13
CA ARG A 328 2.07 -4.92 -16.70
C ARG A 328 2.14 -6.25 -15.95
N PHE A 329 2.47 -7.35 -16.63
CA PHE A 329 2.44 -8.69 -16.05
C PHE A 329 3.31 -8.84 -14.79
N GLU A 330 4.54 -8.33 -14.81
CA GLU A 330 5.45 -8.42 -13.66
C GLU A 330 4.95 -7.61 -12.45
N GLU A 331 4.29 -6.48 -12.69
CA GLU A 331 3.66 -5.69 -11.63
C GLU A 331 2.48 -6.46 -11.01
N VAL A 332 1.63 -7.04 -11.84
CA VAL A 332 0.47 -7.85 -11.42
C VAL A 332 0.91 -9.10 -10.66
N LYS A 333 2.00 -9.75 -11.09
CA LYS A 333 2.58 -10.90 -10.40
C LYS A 333 3.11 -10.53 -9.01
N ARG A 334 3.76 -9.38 -8.88
CA ARG A 334 4.22 -8.86 -7.58
C ARG A 334 3.03 -8.51 -6.68
N GLU A 335 2.01 -7.84 -7.22
CA GLU A 335 0.76 -7.53 -6.49
C GLU A 335 0.12 -8.81 -5.94
N PHE A 336 0.02 -9.86 -6.75
CA PHE A 336 -0.47 -11.17 -6.29
C PHE A 336 0.36 -11.73 -5.14
N LEU A 337 1.69 -11.77 -5.28
CA LEU A 337 2.54 -12.34 -4.24
C LEU A 337 2.43 -11.55 -2.93
N GLU A 338 2.37 -10.22 -3.00
CA GLU A 338 2.15 -9.39 -1.83
C GLU A 338 0.77 -9.62 -1.19
N GLU A 339 -0.30 -9.71 -1.97
CA GLU A 339 -1.66 -9.82 -1.43
C GLU A 339 -2.06 -11.24 -1.01
N TYR A 340 -1.67 -12.26 -1.78
CA TYR A 340 -2.13 -13.64 -1.62
C TYR A 340 -1.09 -14.60 -1.05
N SER A 341 0.16 -14.16 -0.85
CA SER A 341 1.22 -15.02 -0.29
C SER A 341 1.97 -14.46 0.93
N THR A 342 1.87 -13.16 1.21
CA THR A 342 2.48 -12.58 2.42
C THR A 342 1.50 -12.49 3.56
N ILE A 343 1.98 -12.78 4.77
CA ILE A 343 1.21 -12.61 6.00
C ILE A 343 1.25 -11.13 6.37
N LYS A 344 0.20 -10.39 6.01
CA LYS A 344 0.07 -8.95 6.32
C LYS A 344 -0.33 -8.73 7.78
N ASP A 345 -1.30 -9.50 8.24
CA ASP A 345 -1.80 -9.46 9.61
C ASP A 345 -1.56 -10.79 10.33
N PRO A 346 -1.22 -10.78 11.64
CA PRO A 346 -1.00 -12.02 12.41
C PRO A 346 -2.23 -12.93 12.49
N ALA A 347 -3.42 -12.39 12.21
CA ALA A 347 -4.71 -13.06 12.34
C ALA A 347 -5.33 -13.47 11.00
N ASP A 348 -4.70 -13.13 9.87
CA ASP A 348 -5.21 -13.46 8.54
C ASP A 348 -4.21 -14.35 7.78
N LEU A 349 -4.66 -15.56 7.43
CA LEU A 349 -3.84 -16.53 6.71
C LEU A 349 -4.02 -16.33 5.22
N PRO A 350 -2.94 -15.97 4.48
CA PRO A 350 -3.03 -15.81 3.04
C PRO A 350 -3.45 -17.14 2.37
N PRO A 351 -4.19 -17.10 1.26
CA PRO A 351 -4.61 -18.31 0.54
C PRO A 351 -3.45 -19.24 0.18
N LEU A 352 -2.29 -18.68 -0.19
CA LEU A 352 -1.07 -19.42 -0.43
C LEU A 352 -0.04 -19.13 0.67
N ILE A 353 0.49 -20.19 1.28
CA ILE A 353 1.50 -20.09 2.33
C ILE A 353 2.86 -20.46 1.74
N PHE A 354 3.83 -19.55 1.87
CA PHE A 354 5.21 -19.79 1.46
C PHE A 354 6.04 -20.40 2.60
N ILE A 355 6.51 -21.62 2.40
CA ILE A 355 7.31 -22.38 3.37
C ILE A 355 8.29 -23.32 2.63
N ALA A 356 9.52 -23.40 3.12
CA ALA A 356 10.58 -24.24 2.54
C ALA A 356 10.80 -24.01 1.03
N LYS A 357 10.77 -22.73 0.63
CA LYS A 357 10.89 -22.27 -0.76
C LYS A 357 9.78 -22.78 -1.70
N LYS A 358 8.64 -23.22 -1.14
CA LYS A 358 7.49 -23.74 -1.87
C LYS A 358 6.21 -23.05 -1.40
N TYR A 359 5.16 -23.14 -2.22
CA TYR A 359 3.85 -22.61 -1.93
C TYR A 359 2.86 -23.76 -1.67
N LEU A 360 2.04 -23.62 -0.63
CA LEU A 360 0.98 -24.58 -0.33
C LEU A 360 -0.31 -23.82 -0.01
N HIS A 361 -1.43 -24.29 -0.57
CA HIS A 361 -2.73 -23.69 -0.28
C HIS A 361 -3.12 -23.92 1.18
N ARG A 362 -3.63 -22.89 1.86
CA ARG A 362 -3.96 -22.93 3.30
C ARG A 362 -4.90 -24.09 3.67
N ASP A 363 -5.89 -24.36 2.83
CA ASP A 363 -6.85 -25.47 2.98
C ASP A 363 -6.21 -26.86 3.03
N ARG A 364 -5.07 -27.05 2.35
CA ARG A 364 -4.36 -28.33 2.30
C ARG A 364 -3.23 -28.40 3.33
N PHE A 365 -2.89 -27.27 3.95
CA PHE A 365 -1.71 -27.16 4.79
C PHE A 365 -1.75 -28.08 6.00
N TYR A 366 -2.86 -28.09 6.74
CA TYR A 366 -2.95 -28.91 7.95
C TYR A 366 -2.87 -30.41 7.65
N GLY A 367 -3.63 -30.87 6.65
CA GLY A 367 -3.63 -32.28 6.24
C GLY A 367 -2.25 -32.73 5.74
N TYR A 368 -1.58 -31.89 4.93
CA TYR A 368 -0.22 -32.17 4.48
C TYR A 368 0.77 -32.21 5.66
N ALA A 369 0.71 -31.23 6.56
CA ALA A 369 1.59 -31.19 7.73
C ALA A 369 1.44 -32.43 8.61
N LEU A 370 0.22 -32.89 8.89
CA LEU A 370 -0.03 -34.12 9.65
C LEU A 370 0.59 -35.35 8.96
N ALA A 371 0.39 -35.50 7.66
CA ALA A 371 0.98 -36.62 6.91
C ALA A 371 2.51 -36.62 6.98
N ARG A 372 3.14 -35.45 6.95
CA ARG A 372 4.60 -35.31 7.12
C ARG A 372 5.04 -35.60 8.55
N PHE A 373 4.30 -35.13 9.56
CA PHE A 373 4.56 -35.48 10.97
C PHE A 373 4.54 -37.00 11.17
N ASP A 374 3.52 -37.69 10.68
CA ASP A 374 3.39 -39.15 10.81
C ASP A 374 4.52 -39.90 10.08
N PHE A 375 4.88 -39.46 8.88
CA PHE A 375 5.98 -40.04 8.11
C PHE A 375 7.32 -39.91 8.85
N VAL A 376 7.64 -38.71 9.34
CA VAL A 376 8.89 -38.44 10.06
C VAL A 376 8.89 -39.16 11.41
N ALA A 377 7.78 -39.20 12.15
CA ALA A 377 7.66 -39.93 13.41
C ALA A 377 8.02 -41.41 13.25
N ARG A 378 7.44 -42.09 12.24
CA ARG A 378 7.71 -43.51 11.97
C ARG A 378 9.17 -43.75 11.58
N ARG A 379 9.73 -42.89 10.72
CA ARG A 379 11.13 -42.99 10.29
C ARG A 379 12.11 -42.80 11.45
N LEU A 380 11.91 -41.77 12.27
CA LEU A 380 12.73 -41.53 13.45
C LEU A 380 12.64 -42.68 14.44
N ALA A 381 11.44 -43.23 14.68
CA ALA A 381 11.26 -44.36 15.59
C ALA A 381 12.05 -45.60 15.14
N GLU A 382 12.04 -45.92 13.84
CA GLU A 382 12.84 -47.01 13.27
C GLU A 382 14.34 -46.73 13.39
N GLU A 383 14.80 -45.55 12.97
CA GLU A 383 16.22 -45.17 13.04
C GLU A 383 16.76 -45.20 14.47
N TYR A 384 16.00 -44.69 15.45
CA TYR A 384 16.43 -44.71 16.85
C TYR A 384 16.45 -46.13 17.44
N VAL A 385 15.55 -47.03 17.02
CA VAL A 385 15.62 -48.44 17.42
C VAL A 385 16.88 -49.09 16.86
N ASP A 386 17.22 -48.83 15.59
CA ASP A 386 18.43 -49.38 14.95
C ASP A 386 19.71 -48.85 15.62
N LEU A 387 19.78 -47.55 15.89
CA LEU A 387 20.90 -46.93 16.61
C LEU A 387 21.03 -47.45 18.04
N MET A 388 19.90 -47.63 18.74
CA MET A 388 19.90 -48.18 20.08
C MET A 388 20.38 -49.64 20.05
N GLU A 389 19.93 -50.45 19.09
CA GLU A 389 20.38 -51.83 18.90
C GLU A 389 21.91 -51.89 18.70
N GLU A 390 22.47 -51.02 17.86
CA GLU A 390 23.91 -50.95 17.62
C GLU A 390 24.69 -50.60 18.90
N VAL A 391 24.20 -49.62 19.68
CA VAL A 391 24.78 -49.25 20.98
C VAL A 391 24.73 -50.41 21.97
N LEU A 392 23.61 -51.12 22.05
CA LEU A 392 23.46 -52.29 22.91
C LEU A 392 24.36 -53.45 22.48
N ARG A 393 24.61 -53.60 21.16
CA ARG A 393 25.41 -54.68 20.59
C ARG A 393 26.92 -54.47 20.73
N THR A 394 27.39 -53.25 20.49
CA THR A 394 28.82 -52.92 20.41
C THR A 394 29.37 -52.36 21.73
N GLY A 395 28.50 -51.85 22.61
CA GLY A 395 28.90 -51.13 23.81
C GLY A 395 29.61 -49.80 23.53
N ASN A 396 29.71 -49.40 22.25
CA ASN A 396 30.43 -48.21 21.84
C ASN A 396 29.52 -46.98 21.98
N ARG A 397 29.66 -46.28 23.11
CA ARG A 397 28.89 -45.08 23.43
C ARG A 397 29.47 -43.79 22.84
N ALA A 398 30.68 -43.84 22.30
CA ALA A 398 31.39 -42.64 21.84
C ALA A 398 30.82 -42.04 20.54
N GLY A 399 30.11 -42.85 19.73
CA GLY A 399 29.52 -42.41 18.45
C GLY A 399 28.04 -42.02 18.51
N HIS A 400 27.34 -42.26 19.63
CA HIS A 400 25.88 -42.09 19.72
C HIS A 400 25.50 -41.27 20.96
N THR A 401 25.56 -39.95 20.84
CA THR A 401 25.29 -38.99 21.92
C THR A 401 23.80 -38.80 22.21
N ALA A 402 22.92 -39.18 21.29
CA ALA A 402 21.47 -39.02 21.39
C ALA A 402 20.86 -39.64 22.67
N PHE A 403 21.45 -40.72 23.20
CA PHE A 403 20.90 -41.46 24.36
C PHE A 403 21.53 -41.07 25.71
N LEU A 404 22.39 -40.05 25.75
CA LEU A 404 23.12 -39.65 26.96
C LEU A 404 22.27 -38.79 27.89
N SER A 405 21.51 -37.83 27.34
CA SER A 405 20.61 -36.94 28.07
C SER A 405 19.36 -36.57 27.26
N PRO A 406 18.25 -36.15 27.91
CA PRO A 406 17.03 -35.74 27.21
C PRO A 406 17.24 -34.53 26.28
N GLN A 407 18.13 -33.60 26.63
CA GLN A 407 18.44 -32.44 25.80
C GLN A 407 19.19 -32.85 24.52
N GLN A 408 20.16 -33.75 24.62
CA GLN A 408 20.86 -34.27 23.44
C GLN A 408 19.94 -35.08 22.53
N PHE A 409 18.96 -35.78 23.09
CA PHE A 409 17.93 -36.46 22.30
C PHE A 409 17.07 -35.47 21.51
N GLU A 410 16.61 -34.40 22.16
CA GLU A 410 15.84 -33.33 21.49
C GLU A 410 16.64 -32.60 20.40
N ASP A 411 17.93 -32.36 20.63
CA ASP A 411 18.80 -31.71 19.65
C ASP A 411 19.07 -32.63 18.45
N ASP A 412 19.31 -33.92 18.68
CA ASP A 412 19.48 -34.93 17.62
C ASP A 412 18.18 -35.12 16.81
N ILE A 413 17.00 -35.13 17.45
CA ILE A 413 15.71 -35.15 16.75
C ILE A 413 15.61 -33.93 15.82
N ARG A 414 15.93 -32.74 16.33
CA ARG A 414 15.85 -31.50 15.53
C ARG A 414 16.78 -31.56 14.31
N GLU A 415 18.01 -32.04 14.49
CA GLU A 415 18.98 -32.20 13.41
C GLU A 415 18.49 -33.20 12.36
N ARG A 416 18.05 -34.40 12.78
CA ARG A 416 17.51 -35.41 11.87
C ARG A 416 16.27 -34.95 11.12
N VAL A 417 15.34 -34.25 11.78
CA VAL A 417 14.15 -33.68 11.14
C VAL A 417 14.57 -32.70 10.04
N SER A 418 15.60 -31.88 10.27
CA SER A 418 16.10 -30.95 9.26
C SER A 418 16.67 -31.63 8.01
N HIS A 419 17.23 -32.82 8.16
CA HIS A 419 17.73 -33.63 7.04
C HIS A 419 16.63 -34.45 6.34
N LEU A 420 15.69 -35.01 7.10
CA LEU A 420 14.61 -35.85 6.58
C LEU A 420 13.52 -35.03 5.89
N ASP A 421 13.18 -33.86 6.43
CA ASP A 421 12.07 -33.04 5.97
C ASP A 421 12.29 -31.53 6.19
N PRO A 422 12.77 -30.81 5.16
CA PRO A 422 12.95 -29.37 5.23
C PRO A 422 11.66 -28.57 5.47
N PHE A 423 10.50 -29.06 5.01
CA PHE A 423 9.21 -28.42 5.25
C PHE A 423 8.85 -28.45 6.72
N LEU A 424 8.99 -29.61 7.36
CA LEU A 424 8.68 -29.80 8.77
C LEU A 424 9.66 -29.02 9.65
N ALA A 425 10.94 -29.00 9.29
CA ALA A 425 11.95 -28.22 10.00
C ALA A 425 11.62 -26.71 10.00
N GLU A 426 11.23 -26.14 8.86
CA GLU A 426 10.80 -24.74 8.79
C GLU A 426 9.49 -24.50 9.56
N LEU A 427 8.55 -25.45 9.52
CA LEU A 427 7.29 -25.36 10.28
C LEU A 427 7.53 -25.36 11.79
N LEU A 428 8.45 -26.20 12.27
CA LEU A 428 8.87 -26.25 13.68
C LEU A 428 9.62 -24.98 14.13
N SER A 429 10.16 -24.19 13.20
CA SER A 429 10.70 -22.85 13.50
C SER A 429 9.62 -21.77 13.60
N ARG A 430 8.40 -22.02 13.08
CA ARG A 430 7.29 -21.06 12.98
C ARG A 430 6.04 -21.55 13.73
N PRO A 431 6.03 -21.56 15.07
CA PRO A 431 4.91 -22.06 15.88
C PRO A 431 3.58 -21.36 15.61
N ARG A 432 3.61 -20.06 15.33
CA ARG A 432 2.39 -19.29 15.04
C ARG A 432 1.70 -19.76 13.76
N LEU A 433 2.47 -20.10 12.73
CA LEU A 433 1.93 -20.54 11.45
C LEU A 433 1.11 -21.83 11.61
N LEU A 434 1.64 -22.82 12.35
CA LEU A 434 0.91 -24.06 12.60
C LEU A 434 -0.35 -23.82 13.44
N ALA A 435 -0.26 -22.97 14.47
CA ALA A 435 -1.42 -22.65 15.32
C ALA A 435 -2.56 -22.00 14.52
N GLU A 436 -2.25 -21.00 13.70
CA GLU A 436 -3.24 -20.33 12.85
C GLU A 436 -3.84 -21.31 11.83
N VAL A 437 -3.03 -22.17 11.21
CA VAL A 437 -3.53 -23.15 10.24
C VAL A 437 -4.50 -24.15 10.90
N ILE A 438 -4.19 -24.60 12.13
CA ILE A 438 -5.08 -25.46 12.91
C ILE A 438 -6.39 -24.73 13.22
N ILE A 439 -6.31 -23.46 13.64
CA ILE A 439 -7.48 -22.63 13.94
C ILE A 439 -8.35 -22.46 12.69
N TYR A 440 -7.76 -22.09 11.56
CA TYR A 440 -8.43 -21.92 10.27
C TYR A 440 -9.14 -23.21 9.84
N THR A 441 -8.43 -24.34 9.85
CA THR A 441 -8.99 -25.64 9.41
C THR A 441 -10.18 -26.05 10.29
N LEU A 442 -10.06 -25.94 11.61
CA LEU A 442 -11.11 -26.37 12.53
C LEU A 442 -12.32 -25.42 12.56
N LYS A 443 -12.11 -24.10 12.48
CA LYS A 443 -13.22 -23.13 12.54
C LYS A 443 -13.89 -22.92 11.19
N ASP A 444 -13.10 -22.70 10.13
CA ASP A 444 -13.62 -22.20 8.86
C ASP A 444 -13.96 -23.33 7.87
N GLN A 445 -13.23 -24.46 7.91
CA GLN A 445 -13.54 -25.62 7.06
C GLN A 445 -14.48 -26.62 7.73
N GLU A 446 -14.18 -27.01 8.98
CA GLU A 446 -14.99 -28.00 9.69
C GLU A 446 -16.19 -27.39 10.44
N GLY A 447 -16.30 -26.06 10.50
CA GLY A 447 -17.40 -25.37 11.18
C GLY A 447 -17.44 -25.64 12.70
N ALA A 448 -16.33 -26.06 13.31
CA ALA A 448 -16.30 -26.46 14.71
C ALA A 448 -16.47 -25.22 15.62
N ARG A 449 -17.66 -25.09 16.23
CA ARG A 449 -17.94 -24.07 17.26
C ARG A 449 -17.40 -24.44 18.64
N ASP A 450 -16.97 -25.69 18.83
CA ASP A 450 -16.50 -26.20 20.11
C ASP A 450 -15.03 -25.80 20.39
N VAL A 451 -14.86 -24.81 21.25
CA VAL A 451 -13.55 -24.32 21.73
C VAL A 451 -12.74 -25.44 22.41
N GLN A 452 -13.39 -26.45 23.01
CA GLN A 452 -12.69 -27.55 23.67
C GLN A 452 -12.05 -28.51 22.66
N ARG A 453 -12.65 -28.69 21.48
CA ARG A 453 -12.04 -29.48 20.40
C ARG A 453 -10.79 -28.79 19.85
N LEU A 454 -10.85 -27.48 19.64
CA LEU A 454 -9.70 -26.69 19.22
C LEU A 454 -8.54 -26.77 20.22
N LYS A 455 -8.83 -26.61 21.51
CA LYS A 455 -7.82 -26.75 22.58
C LYS A 455 -7.17 -28.13 22.57
N ARG A 456 -7.95 -29.21 22.48
CA ARG A 456 -7.43 -30.58 22.44
C ARG A 456 -6.49 -30.84 21.25
N VAL A 457 -6.76 -30.26 20.08
CA VAL A 457 -5.89 -30.42 18.91
C VAL A 457 -4.62 -29.59 19.06
N LEU A 458 -4.72 -28.35 19.56
CA LEU A 458 -3.55 -27.50 19.81
C LEU A 458 -2.63 -28.08 20.90
N GLU A 459 -3.20 -28.67 21.96
CA GLU A 459 -2.47 -29.32 23.05
C GLU A 459 -1.62 -30.52 22.62
N ARG A 460 -1.82 -31.05 21.41
CA ARG A 460 -0.92 -32.07 20.83
C ARG A 460 0.44 -31.51 20.42
N PHE A 461 0.50 -30.23 20.10
CA PHE A 461 1.71 -29.59 19.58
C PHE A 461 2.25 -28.52 20.52
N PHE A 462 1.40 -27.88 21.34
CA PHE A 462 1.77 -26.71 22.14
C PHE A 462 1.55 -26.93 23.64
N TYR A 463 2.38 -26.28 24.46
CA TYR A 463 2.11 -26.19 25.90
C TYR A 463 0.81 -25.39 26.16
N PRO A 464 -0.01 -25.79 27.14
CA PRO A 464 -1.24 -25.08 27.47
C PRO A 464 -0.99 -23.59 27.71
N ASN A 465 -1.83 -22.73 27.12
CA ASN A 465 -1.75 -21.27 27.25
C ASN A 465 -0.48 -20.61 26.70
N THR A 466 0.30 -21.29 25.84
CA THR A 466 1.47 -20.69 25.19
C THR A 466 1.59 -21.07 23.72
N MET A 467 2.27 -20.24 22.92
CA MET A 467 2.65 -20.55 21.54
C MET A 467 4.01 -21.27 21.47
N ARG A 468 4.39 -22.00 22.54
CA ARG A 468 5.64 -22.78 22.58
C ARG A 468 5.32 -24.23 22.26
N TYR A 469 6.07 -24.79 21.31
CA TYR A 469 6.01 -26.21 21.01
C TYR A 469 6.30 -27.07 22.24
N LEU A 470 5.66 -28.22 22.30
CA LEU A 470 6.05 -29.31 23.18
C LEU A 470 7.43 -29.85 22.78
N PRO A 471 8.11 -30.62 23.66
CA PRO A 471 9.33 -31.34 23.28
C PRO A 471 9.07 -32.20 22.04
N LEU A 472 10.01 -32.22 21.10
CA LEU A 472 9.89 -32.93 19.83
C LEU A 472 9.70 -34.43 20.06
N SER A 473 10.35 -35.00 21.08
CA SER A 473 10.13 -36.38 21.51
C SER A 473 8.65 -36.70 21.76
N ARG A 474 7.88 -35.77 22.33
CA ARG A 474 6.44 -35.94 22.53
C ARG A 474 5.62 -35.68 21.27
N MET A 475 5.98 -34.68 20.47
CA MET A 475 5.26 -34.36 19.24
C MET A 475 5.34 -35.52 18.24
N PHE A 476 6.45 -36.26 18.22
CA PHE A 476 6.68 -37.43 17.37
C PHE A 476 6.36 -38.77 18.05
N ASP A 477 5.84 -38.77 19.29
CA ASP A 477 5.55 -39.98 20.08
C ASP A 477 6.76 -40.94 20.22
N LEU A 478 7.95 -40.36 20.40
CA LEU A 478 9.22 -41.07 20.58
C LEU A 478 9.49 -41.29 22.07
N ASP A 479 9.02 -42.42 22.58
CA ASP A 479 9.34 -42.88 23.93
C ASP A 479 10.63 -43.71 23.94
N MET A 480 11.62 -43.22 24.69
CA MET A 480 12.91 -43.87 24.88
C MET A 480 12.79 -45.25 25.54
N GLU A 481 11.80 -45.47 26.41
CA GLU A 481 11.54 -46.79 27.00
C GLU A 481 11.10 -47.77 25.91
N ILE A 482 10.15 -47.37 25.07
CA ILE A 482 9.62 -48.19 23.97
C ILE A 482 10.72 -48.50 22.95
N ILE A 483 11.54 -47.49 22.61
CA ILE A 483 12.69 -47.65 21.71
C ILE A 483 13.68 -48.67 22.29
N PHE A 484 14.01 -48.57 23.59
CA PHE A 484 14.89 -49.51 24.27
C PHE A 484 14.31 -50.93 24.29
N GLU A 485 13.04 -51.11 24.64
CA GLU A 485 12.41 -52.44 24.70
C GLU A 485 12.38 -53.11 23.32
N ARG A 486 12.07 -52.36 22.26
CA ARG A 486 12.12 -52.87 20.88
C ARG A 486 13.53 -53.22 20.45
N ALA A 487 14.52 -52.36 20.72
CA ALA A 487 15.92 -52.61 20.39
C ALA A 487 16.49 -53.81 21.17
N PHE A 488 16.17 -53.93 22.45
CA PHE A 488 16.55 -55.07 23.28
C PHE A 488 15.92 -56.38 22.76
N GLY A 489 14.65 -56.33 22.35
CA GLY A 489 13.94 -57.46 21.75
C GLY A 489 14.57 -57.99 20.47
N ARG A 490 15.28 -57.13 19.71
CA ARG A 490 16.04 -57.53 18.51
C ARG A 490 17.40 -58.17 18.80
N MET A 491 17.90 -58.09 20.04
CA MET A 491 19.16 -58.73 20.42
C MET A 491 19.03 -60.26 20.45
N GLY A 492 20.13 -60.98 20.22
CA GLY A 492 20.15 -62.44 20.36
C GLY A 492 19.80 -62.91 21.79
N ILE A 493 19.02 -63.99 21.89
CA ILE A 493 18.42 -64.54 23.13
C ILE A 493 19.46 -64.72 24.25
N PHE A 494 20.67 -65.21 23.93
CA PHE A 494 21.75 -65.39 24.91
C PHE A 494 22.22 -64.07 25.54
N ARG A 495 22.29 -62.98 24.76
CA ARG A 495 22.66 -61.65 25.28
C ARG A 495 21.55 -61.07 26.14
N GLN A 496 20.29 -61.28 25.76
CA GLN A 496 19.15 -60.86 26.58
C GLN A 496 19.18 -61.56 27.94
N LEU A 497 19.35 -62.89 27.97
CA LEU A 497 19.45 -63.65 29.21
C LEU A 497 20.63 -63.21 30.07
N TRP A 498 21.79 -62.97 29.46
CA TRP A 498 22.97 -62.43 30.15
C TRP A 498 22.68 -61.06 30.80
N TRP A 499 21.97 -60.17 30.10
CA TRP A 499 21.61 -58.85 30.62
C TRP A 499 20.57 -58.89 31.75
N TYR A 500 19.68 -59.89 31.73
CA TYR A 500 18.77 -60.16 32.86
C TYR A 500 19.53 -60.65 34.09
N ILE A 501 20.45 -61.61 33.93
CA ILE A 501 21.24 -62.18 35.04
C ILE A 501 22.19 -61.12 35.64
N THR A 502 22.83 -60.31 34.80
CA THR A 502 23.75 -59.24 35.24
C THR A 502 23.05 -58.00 35.77
N GLY A 503 21.70 -57.95 35.75
CA GLY A 503 20.92 -56.80 36.22
C GLY A 503 20.98 -55.56 35.31
N ARG A 504 21.76 -55.58 34.23
CA ARG A 504 21.93 -54.45 33.29
C ARG A 504 20.61 -54.02 32.66
N TYR A 505 19.72 -54.96 32.37
CA TYR A 505 18.40 -54.65 31.81
C TYR A 505 17.60 -53.70 32.73
N ARG A 506 17.55 -53.98 34.03
CA ARG A 506 16.83 -53.15 35.01
C ARG A 506 17.47 -51.76 35.14
N THR A 507 18.80 -51.68 35.17
CA THR A 507 19.52 -50.40 35.25
C THR A 507 19.27 -49.49 34.03
N TYR A 508 19.20 -50.07 32.83
CA TYR A 508 18.90 -49.31 31.62
C TYR A 508 17.43 -48.93 31.53
N LYS A 509 16.52 -49.83 31.91
CA LYS A 509 15.09 -49.56 31.98
C LYS A 509 14.79 -48.41 32.95
N GLU A 510 15.29 -48.47 34.19
CA GLU A 510 15.15 -47.39 35.19
C GLU A 510 15.77 -46.06 34.71
N ARG A 511 16.86 -46.11 33.94
CA ARG A 511 17.47 -44.91 33.36
C ARG A 511 16.57 -44.26 32.32
N PHE A 512 15.90 -45.03 31.47
CA PHE A 512 15.04 -44.51 30.40
C PHE A 512 13.59 -44.24 30.86
N GLU A 513 13.12 -44.86 31.93
CA GLU A 513 11.88 -44.48 32.64
C GLU A 513 11.91 -43.01 33.10
N GLY A 514 13.10 -42.46 33.39
CA GLY A 514 13.31 -41.04 33.70
C GLY A 514 13.51 -40.11 32.50
N PHE A 515 13.61 -40.64 31.28
CA PHE A 515 13.76 -39.85 30.04
C PHE A 515 12.41 -39.36 29.51
N THR A 516 11.30 -40.00 29.89
CA THR A 516 9.97 -39.45 29.63
C THR A 516 9.79 -38.21 30.51
N PRO A 517 9.66 -37.00 29.94
CA PRO A 517 9.37 -35.85 30.77
C PRO A 517 8.00 -36.11 31.41
N ARG A 518 7.90 -36.19 32.74
CA ARG A 518 6.61 -36.13 33.43
C ARG A 518 6.07 -34.70 33.32
N MET A 519 4.75 -34.53 33.17
CA MET A 519 4.15 -33.19 33.28
C MET A 519 4.54 -32.59 34.62
N VAL A 520 5.42 -31.58 34.61
CA VAL A 520 5.45 -30.61 35.70
C VAL A 520 4.17 -29.81 35.54
N SER A 521 3.15 -30.20 36.29
CA SER A 521 1.99 -29.34 36.54
C SER A 521 2.54 -28.01 37.05
N LEU A 522 2.31 -26.92 36.32
CA LEU A 522 2.64 -25.54 36.71
C LEU A 522 1.73 -25.04 37.85
N GLY A 523 1.48 -25.89 38.85
CA GLY A 523 0.53 -25.68 39.95
C GLY A 523 1.06 -26.07 41.33
N ALA A 524 2.38 -26.21 41.53
CA ALA A 524 2.94 -26.40 42.87
C ALA A 524 4.23 -25.57 43.04
N PRO A 525 4.36 -24.76 44.11
CA PRO A 525 5.60 -24.06 44.38
C PRO A 525 6.65 -25.10 44.83
N ALA A 526 7.72 -25.24 44.05
CA ALA A 526 8.89 -26.00 44.45
C ALA A 526 9.59 -25.25 45.60
N GLN A 527 9.40 -25.72 46.83
CA GLN A 527 10.30 -25.39 47.93
C GLN A 527 11.63 -26.10 47.70
N GLU A 528 12.66 -25.34 47.38
CA GLU A 528 14.05 -25.74 47.57
C GLU A 528 14.28 -26.09 49.05
N LYS A 529 14.46 -27.38 49.35
CA LYS A 529 15.19 -27.81 50.53
C LYS A 529 16.48 -28.49 50.08
N SER A 530 17.49 -27.66 49.87
CA SER A 530 18.89 -28.05 49.98
C SER A 530 19.16 -28.39 51.44
N GLN A 531 19.38 -29.67 51.76
CA GLN A 531 20.21 -30.05 52.90
C GLN A 531 20.82 -31.45 52.65
N LEU A 532 22.09 -31.40 52.26
CA LEU A 532 23.06 -32.49 52.35
C LEU A 532 23.17 -32.98 53.79
N THR A 533 23.10 -34.30 54.02
CA THR A 533 23.74 -34.92 55.21
C THR A 533 23.99 -36.42 55.00
N ILE A 534 25.27 -36.76 54.85
CA ILE A 534 25.91 -38.08 55.04
C ILE A 534 27.29 -37.69 55.63
N ARG A 535 27.86 -38.18 56.72
CA ARG A 535 27.70 -39.28 57.68
C ARG A 535 28.53 -38.90 58.92
N SER A 536 28.25 -39.51 60.06
CA SER A 536 29.22 -39.61 61.17
C SER A 536 29.41 -41.09 61.52
N PRO A 537 30.66 -41.57 61.75
CA PRO A 537 30.92 -42.72 62.59
C PRO A 537 31.53 -42.32 63.94
N ARG A 538 31.34 -43.24 64.89
CA ARG A 538 31.58 -43.17 66.34
C ARG A 538 33.03 -42.90 66.81
N SER A 539 33.08 -42.23 67.98
CA SER A 539 33.98 -42.41 69.15
C SER A 539 35.45 -41.97 69.06
N ALA A 540 35.81 -40.88 69.76
CA ALA A 540 36.49 -40.93 71.08
C ALA A 540 37.16 -39.57 71.44
N THR A 541 36.97 -39.15 72.69
CA THR A 541 37.83 -38.28 73.53
C THR A 541 38.12 -36.80 73.17
N VAL A 542 37.44 -35.94 73.95
CA VAL A 542 37.69 -34.58 74.48
C VAL A 542 39.08 -34.44 75.16
N PRO A 543 39.72 -33.26 75.44
CA PRO A 543 39.84 -31.92 74.80
C PRO A 543 41.30 -31.31 74.99
N PRO A 544 41.59 -29.98 75.16
CA PRO A 544 41.33 -28.73 74.41
C PRO A 544 42.67 -27.98 74.09
N PRO A 545 42.77 -26.63 74.15
CA PRO A 545 42.86 -25.68 73.03
C PRO A 545 44.24 -24.98 72.94
N LEU A 546 44.47 -24.05 72.01
CA LEU A 546 45.24 -22.80 72.25
C LEU A 546 45.18 -21.87 70.99
N PRO A 547 45.35 -20.53 71.15
CA PRO A 547 44.89 -19.52 70.20
C PRO A 547 45.99 -18.65 69.56
N ALA A 548 45.53 -17.80 68.63
CA ALA A 548 46.04 -16.46 68.29
C ALA A 548 47.39 -16.30 67.55
N ARG A 549 47.39 -15.53 66.45
CA ARG A 549 48.28 -14.35 66.34
C ARG A 549 47.88 -13.31 65.29
N LYS A 550 48.07 -12.05 65.71
CA LYS A 550 47.94 -10.76 65.02
C LYS A 550 49.16 -10.44 64.12
N GLY A 551 48.95 -9.53 63.17
CA GLY A 551 49.93 -8.55 62.66
C GLY A 551 49.34 -7.72 61.50
N ARG A 552 48.83 -6.49 61.70
CA ARG A 552 49.50 -5.14 61.64
C ARG A 552 50.07 -4.80 60.24
N SER A 553 49.38 -3.95 59.44
CA SER A 553 49.50 -2.46 59.28
C SER A 553 50.72 -2.05 58.44
N ALA A 554 50.77 -1.08 57.50
CA ALA A 554 49.92 -0.03 56.90
C ALA A 554 50.67 0.41 55.59
N VAL A 555 50.19 1.14 54.58
CA VAL A 555 49.78 2.57 54.46
C VAL A 555 49.41 2.83 52.95
N PRO A 556 48.45 3.71 52.58
CA PRO A 556 48.07 4.11 51.20
C PRO A 556 48.78 5.45 50.79
N PRO A 557 48.38 6.31 49.80
CA PRO A 557 47.39 6.24 48.71
C PRO A 557 47.91 6.72 47.32
N SER A 558 47.13 6.52 46.24
CA SER A 558 47.05 7.49 45.14
C SER A 558 45.71 7.40 44.40
N ARG A 559 45.05 8.56 44.26
CA ARG A 559 43.79 8.79 43.54
C ARG A 559 44.08 9.03 42.06
N VAL A 560 43.42 8.33 41.13
CA VAL A 560 43.06 8.88 39.80
C VAL A 560 41.80 8.17 39.25
N ILE A 561 40.73 8.96 39.12
CA ILE A 561 39.66 8.98 38.09
C ILE A 561 38.65 7.82 37.98
N ARG A 562 37.40 8.18 38.30
CA ARG A 562 36.15 7.50 37.96
C ARG A 562 35.95 7.40 36.43
N GLN A 563 35.75 6.19 35.93
CA GLN A 563 34.90 5.94 34.76
C GLN A 563 33.94 4.78 35.09
N ARG A 564 32.64 5.05 34.96
CA ARG A 564 31.58 4.03 34.99
C ARG A 564 31.49 3.38 33.61
N PRO A 565 31.23 2.07 33.56
CA PRO A 565 30.25 1.53 32.62
C PRO A 565 29.03 1.00 33.37
N MET A 566 27.86 1.28 32.80
CA MET A 566 26.55 0.83 33.28
C MET A 566 26.47 -0.70 33.30
N GLY A 567 26.22 -1.26 34.49
CA GLY A 567 25.67 -2.60 34.62
C GLY A 567 24.19 -2.58 34.26
N SER A 568 23.83 -3.20 33.15
CA SER A 568 22.44 -3.51 32.80
C SER A 568 21.93 -4.53 33.81
N GLN A 569 21.16 -4.05 34.81
CA GLN A 569 20.32 -4.91 35.61
C GLN A 569 19.31 -5.60 34.68
N ILE A 570 19.54 -6.89 34.41
CA ILE A 570 18.54 -7.78 33.87
C ILE A 570 17.41 -7.81 34.89
N LYS A 571 16.34 -7.05 34.63
CA LYS A 571 15.08 -7.16 35.37
C LYS A 571 14.55 -8.58 35.14
N GLU A 572 14.66 -9.43 36.16
CA GLU A 572 13.91 -10.67 36.22
C GLU A 572 12.42 -10.34 35.99
N LYS A 573 11.86 -10.92 34.93
CA LYS A 573 10.46 -10.78 34.59
C LYS A 573 9.65 -11.43 35.71
N ARG A 574 8.96 -10.59 36.52
CA ARG A 574 7.99 -11.05 37.51
C ARG A 574 6.99 -11.99 36.86
N ALA A 575 6.76 -13.15 37.49
CA ALA A 575 5.68 -14.05 37.13
C ALA A 575 4.34 -13.34 37.41
N TYR A 576 3.48 -13.25 36.39
CA TYR A 576 2.13 -12.69 36.53
C TYR A 576 1.29 -13.55 37.47
N SER A 577 0.54 -12.90 38.37
CA SER A 577 -0.36 -13.61 39.28
C SER A 577 -1.54 -14.25 38.51
N PRO A 578 -2.18 -15.32 39.04
CA PRO A 578 -3.31 -15.98 38.38
C PRO A 578 -4.46 -15.02 38.00
N ARG A 579 -4.68 -13.96 38.80
CA ARG A 579 -5.69 -12.92 38.52
C ARG A 579 -5.28 -11.96 37.41
N GLU A 580 -3.98 -11.71 37.24
CA GLU A 580 -3.47 -10.93 36.10
C GLU A 580 -3.51 -11.76 34.82
N GLN A 581 -3.32 -13.08 34.91
CA GLN A 581 -3.45 -14.00 33.78
C GLN A 581 -4.90 -14.14 33.30
N GLU A 582 -5.88 -14.20 34.20
CA GLU A 582 -7.31 -14.13 33.84
C GLU A 582 -7.68 -12.77 33.23
N ARG A 583 -7.06 -11.68 33.67
CA ARG A 583 -7.23 -10.36 33.04
C ARG A 583 -6.70 -10.34 31.61
N VAL A 584 -5.52 -10.91 31.36
CA VAL A 584 -4.93 -11.01 30.02
C VAL A 584 -5.77 -11.92 29.11
N TRP A 585 -6.34 -13.01 29.63
CA TRP A 585 -7.27 -13.86 28.88
C TRP A 585 -8.62 -13.17 28.60
N ASN A 586 -9.13 -12.38 29.54
CA ASN A 586 -10.33 -11.60 29.34
C ASN A 586 -10.10 -10.43 28.38
N GLU A 587 -8.94 -9.79 28.41
CA GLU A 587 -8.52 -8.77 27.44
C GLU A 587 -8.30 -9.38 26.05
N PHE A 588 -7.71 -10.57 25.95
CA PHE A 588 -7.57 -11.31 24.70
C PHE A 588 -8.92 -11.79 24.16
N ALA A 589 -9.82 -12.31 25.00
CA ALA A 589 -11.18 -12.68 24.61
C ALA A 589 -12.02 -11.45 24.22
N LYS A 590 -11.76 -10.28 24.79
CA LYS A 590 -12.41 -9.02 24.44
C LYS A 590 -11.86 -8.45 23.13
N ALA A 591 -10.54 -8.49 22.91
CA ALA A 591 -9.90 -8.15 21.64
C ALA A 591 -10.36 -9.06 20.49
N LEU A 592 -10.55 -10.37 20.75
CA LEU A 592 -11.12 -11.32 19.79
C LEU A 592 -12.62 -11.08 19.48
N ARG A 593 -13.37 -10.49 20.42
CA ARG A 593 -14.77 -10.10 20.18
C ARG A 593 -14.88 -8.75 19.48
N GLU A 594 -13.93 -7.84 19.70
CA GLU A 594 -13.86 -6.53 19.05
C GLU A 594 -13.36 -6.66 17.60
N SER A 595 -12.41 -7.55 17.30
CA SER A 595 -12.00 -7.88 15.92
C SER A 595 -13.12 -8.59 15.13
N ALA A 596 -13.94 -9.41 15.78
CA ALA A 596 -15.11 -10.06 15.17
C ALA A 596 -16.27 -9.09 14.84
N ARG A 597 -16.25 -7.84 15.35
CA ARG A 597 -17.23 -6.80 14.99
C ARG A 597 -16.80 -5.94 13.80
N GLN A 598 -15.53 -5.99 13.40
CA GLN A 598 -15.02 -5.22 12.25
C GLN A 598 -15.09 -5.99 10.92
N ASN A 599 -15.36 -7.31 10.95
CA ASN A 599 -15.54 -8.16 9.76
C ASN A 599 -17.02 -8.56 9.53
N LYS A 600 -17.95 -7.63 9.76
CA LYS A 600 -19.36 -7.75 9.37
C LYS A 600 -19.76 -6.63 8.42
#